data_AF-A0A661G9E5-F1
#
_entry.id   AF-A0A661G9E5-F1
#
_cell.length_a   1.000
_cell.length_b   1.000
_cell.length_c   1.000
_cell.angle_alpha   90.00
_cell.angle_beta   90.00
_cell.angle_gamma   90.00
#
_symmetry.space_group_name_H-M   'P 1'
#
loop_
_entity.id
_entity.type
_entity.pdbx_description
1 polymer ?
#
loop_
_entity_poly.entity_id
_entity_poly.type
_entity_poly.pdbx_seq_one_letter_code
_entity_poly.pdbx_strand_id
1 'polypeptide(L)'
;MSRAAISTLRISVILIFFASMAGCSSGPSIIGDYDPGNNFGAYQTWDFIEDAGPDYEGYESLFSQYMMEAIEIEMTKRGYTKSANPDIFLNFNA
;
A
#
# COMPACT_ATOMS: atom_id res chain seq x y z
N MET A 1 44.00 -26.55 -22.86
CA MET A 1 43.06 -26.11 -21.80
C MET A 1 42.25 -27.31 -21.32
N SER A 2 42.19 -27.58 -20.01
CA SER A 2 41.52 -28.76 -19.45
C SER A 2 40.00 -28.69 -19.63
N ARG A 3 39.34 -29.82 -19.96
CA ARG A 3 37.87 -29.94 -20.04
C ARG A 3 37.15 -29.46 -18.76
N ALA A 4 37.81 -29.60 -17.61
CA ALA A 4 37.31 -29.11 -16.33
C ALA A 4 37.18 -27.58 -16.31
N ALA A 5 38.15 -26.85 -16.86
CA ALA A 5 38.13 -25.38 -16.90
C ALA A 5 37.00 -24.84 -17.80
N ILE A 6 36.68 -25.55 -18.89
CA ILE A 6 35.57 -25.19 -19.79
C ILE A 6 34.21 -25.45 -19.12
N SER A 7 34.09 -26.52 -18.33
CA SER A 7 32.88 -26.84 -17.56
C SER A 7 32.60 -25.79 -16.47
N THR A 8 33.61 -25.41 -15.69
CA THR A 8 33.47 -24.38 -14.65
C THR A 8 33.08 -23.02 -15.24
N LEU A 9 33.70 -22.63 -16.36
CA LEU A 9 33.38 -21.37 -17.05
C LEU A 9 31.91 -21.32 -17.51
N ARG A 10 31.39 -22.42 -18.06
CA ARG A 10 29.99 -22.52 -18.50
C ARG A 10 29.01 -22.38 -17.33
N ILE A 11 29.30 -23.03 -16.20
CA ILE A 11 28.47 -22.95 -15.00
C ILE A 11 28.43 -21.52 -14.45
N SER A 12 29.58 -20.83 -14.41
CA SER A 12 29.64 -19.43 -13.98
C SER A 12 28.83 -18.49 -14.88
N VAL A 13 28.89 -18.67 -16.21
CA VAL A 13 28.10 -17.86 -17.16
C VAL A 13 26.60 -18.09 -16.98
N ILE A 14 26.17 -19.33 -16.78
CA ILE A 14 24.76 -19.66 -16.53
C ILE A 14 24.29 -19.01 -15.21
N LEU A 15 25.08 -19.11 -14.14
CA LEU A 15 24.75 -18.49 -12.85
C LEU A 15 24.63 -16.96 -12.95
N ILE A 16 25.55 -16.30 -13.67
CA ILE A 16 25.50 -14.85 -13.88
C ILE A 16 24.27 -14.46 -14.70
N PHE A 17 23.93 -15.24 -15.73
CA PHE A 17 22.73 -15.01 -16.54
C PHE A 17 21.45 -15.11 -15.68
N PHE A 18 21.31 -16.14 -14.86
CA PHE A 18 20.16 -16.27 -13.96
C PHE A 18 20.13 -15.19 -12.87
N ALA A 19 21.28 -14.80 -12.32
CA ALA A 19 21.34 -13.71 -11.34
C ALA A 19 20.92 -12.36 -11.94
N SER A 20 21.20 -12.13 -13.23
CA SER A 20 20.78 -10.90 -13.93
C SER A 20 19.27 -10.81 -14.17
N MET A 21 18.53 -11.92 -14.02
CA MET A 21 17.07 -11.95 -14.12
C MET A 21 16.37 -11.58 -12.80
N ALA A 22 17.11 -11.29 -11.73
CA ALA A 22 16.54 -10.74 -10.51
C ALA A 22 16.11 -9.28 -10.75
N GLY A 23 14.83 -9.05 -11.07
CA GLY A 23 14.27 -7.71 -11.18
C GLY A 23 14.19 -7.03 -9.81
N CYS A 24 14.75 -5.84 -9.68
CA CYS A 24 14.52 -4.99 -8.52
C CYS A 24 13.28 -4.12 -8.81
N SER A 25 12.17 -4.39 -8.14
CA SER A 25 11.02 -3.48 -8.15
C SER A 25 11.26 -2.43 -7.07
N SER A 26 11.49 -1.17 -7.45
CA SER A 26 11.33 -0.06 -6.53
C SER A 26 9.85 0.04 -6.19
N GLY A 27 9.50 -0.07 -4.91
CA GLY A 27 8.10 0.02 -4.44
C GLY A 27 7.41 1.33 -4.84
N PRO A 28 6.10 1.46 -4.55
CA PRO A 28 5.34 2.65 -4.93
C PRO A 28 5.93 3.91 -4.26
N SER A 29 5.92 5.02 -4.98
CA SER A 29 6.25 6.33 -4.42
C SER A 29 5.06 6.86 -3.62
N ILE A 30 5.19 6.90 -2.30
CA ILE A 30 4.14 7.39 -1.39
C ILE A 30 4.44 8.86 -1.07
N ILE A 31 3.47 9.73 -1.33
CA ILE A 31 3.53 11.16 -1.01
C ILE A 31 2.37 11.45 -0.06
N GLY A 32 2.63 12.22 0.99
CA GLY A 32 1.61 12.69 1.94
C GLY A 32 1.75 14.18 2.14
N ASP A 33 0.61 14.86 2.25
CA ASP A 33 0.50 16.29 2.54
C ASP A 33 -0.62 16.51 3.57
N TYR A 34 -0.49 17.56 4.38
CA TYR A 34 -1.44 17.92 5.43
C TYR A 34 -1.37 19.41 5.76
N ASP A 35 -2.42 19.94 6.39
CA ASP A 35 -2.42 21.32 6.89
C ASP A 35 -1.65 21.42 8.23
N PRO A 36 -0.48 22.09 8.27
CA PRO A 36 0.30 22.24 9.50
C PRO A 36 -0.34 23.21 10.51
N GLY A 37 -1.30 24.04 10.08
CA GLY A 37 -2.06 24.93 10.95
C GLY A 37 -3.18 24.23 11.72
N ASN A 38 -3.54 23.00 11.33
CA ASN A 38 -4.64 22.26 11.92
C ASN A 38 -4.18 21.31 13.03
N ASN A 39 -4.92 21.27 14.14
CA ASN A 39 -4.66 20.33 15.23
C ASN A 39 -5.53 19.07 15.07
N PHE A 40 -5.02 18.08 14.34
CA PHE A 40 -5.72 16.81 14.15
C PHE A 40 -5.95 16.02 15.45
N GLY A 41 -5.16 16.27 16.50
CA GLY A 41 -5.37 15.65 17.82
C GLY A 41 -6.60 16.18 18.58
N ALA A 42 -7.25 17.24 18.08
CA ALA A 42 -8.50 17.72 18.66
C ALA A 42 -9.71 16.87 18.25
N TYR A 43 -9.61 16.09 17.17
CA TYR A 43 -10.64 15.18 16.71
C TYR A 43 -10.53 13.83 17.41
N GLN A 44 -11.66 13.17 17.61
CA GLN A 44 -11.70 11.87 18.32
C GLN A 44 -12.39 10.79 17.49
N THR A 45 -13.28 11.19 16.59
CA THR A 45 -14.15 10.27 15.87
C THR A 45 -14.00 10.34 14.37
N TRP A 46 -14.21 9.22 13.70
CA TRP A 46 -14.07 9.11 12.24
C TRP A 46 -15.12 8.19 11.63
N ASP A 47 -15.42 8.40 10.34
CA ASP A 47 -16.11 7.42 9.50
C ASP A 47 -15.79 7.67 8.02
N PHE A 48 -16.18 6.73 7.17
CA PHE A 48 -16.18 6.93 5.72
C PHE A 48 -17.35 7.85 5.32
N ILE A 49 -17.15 8.61 4.25
CA ILE A 49 -18.29 9.26 3.59
C ILE A 49 -19.24 8.23 2.97
N GLU A 50 -20.46 8.65 2.68
CA GLU A 50 -21.35 7.91 1.77
C GLU A 50 -20.62 7.71 0.44
N ASP A 51 -20.66 6.47 -0.07
CA ASP A 51 -19.99 6.06 -1.31
C ASP A 51 -18.47 6.28 -1.33
N ALA A 52 -17.79 6.07 -0.19
CA ALA A 52 -16.32 6.12 -0.16
C ALA A 52 -15.70 5.01 -1.03
N GLY A 53 -14.67 5.38 -1.80
CA GLY A 53 -13.99 4.48 -2.72
C GLY A 53 -14.30 4.74 -4.19
N PRO A 54 -13.67 3.98 -5.10
CA PRO A 54 -13.87 4.13 -6.54
C PRO A 54 -15.13 3.44 -7.07
N ASP A 55 -15.77 2.59 -6.26
CA ASP A 55 -16.87 1.76 -6.72
C ASP A 55 -18.21 2.52 -6.74
N TYR A 56 -19.07 2.14 -7.67
CA TYR A 56 -20.38 2.77 -7.89
C TYR A 56 -21.47 1.69 -8.06
N GLU A 57 -22.72 2.10 -7.97
CA GLU A 57 -23.90 1.24 -8.21
C GLU A 57 -24.01 0.02 -7.26
N GLY A 58 -23.53 0.16 -6.02
CA GLY A 58 -23.72 -0.85 -4.96
C GLY A 58 -22.85 -2.10 -5.10
N TYR A 59 -21.87 -2.08 -6.00
CA TYR A 59 -20.79 -3.06 -6.04
C TYR A 59 -19.66 -2.62 -5.11
N GLU A 60 -19.08 -3.54 -4.35
CA GLU A 60 -17.88 -3.28 -3.56
C GLU A 60 -16.77 -4.25 -4.00
N SER A 61 -15.72 -3.70 -4.58
CA SER A 61 -14.57 -4.45 -5.08
C SER A 61 -13.70 -4.98 -3.93
N LEU A 62 -12.87 -5.97 -4.23
CA LEU A 62 -11.85 -6.43 -3.28
C LEU A 62 -10.87 -5.31 -2.89
N PHE A 63 -10.62 -4.37 -3.82
CA PHE A 63 -9.77 -3.21 -3.53
C PHE A 63 -10.39 -2.32 -2.47
N SER A 64 -11.68 -2.00 -2.59
CA SER A 64 -12.39 -1.17 -1.62
C SER A 64 -12.46 -1.82 -0.24
N GLN A 65 -12.79 -3.12 -0.19
CA GLN A 65 -12.77 -3.88 1.07
C GLN A 65 -11.38 -3.82 1.73
N TYR A 66 -10.32 -4.05 0.96
CA TYR A 66 -8.95 -4.01 1.46
C TYR A 66 -8.56 -2.61 1.96
N MET A 67 -8.91 -1.55 1.21
CA MET A 67 -8.62 -0.18 1.59
C MET A 67 -9.37 0.24 2.83
N MET A 68 -10.66 -0.10 2.94
CA MET A 68 -11.47 0.18 4.12
C MET A 68 -10.88 -0.50 5.37
N GLU A 69 -10.50 -1.77 5.28
CA GLU A 69 -9.86 -2.50 6.37
C GLU A 69 -8.51 -1.88 6.76
N ALA A 70 -7.67 -1.55 5.79
CA ALA A 70 -6.36 -0.93 6.05
C ALA A 70 -6.51 0.44 6.74
N ILE A 71 -7.47 1.25 6.30
CA ILE A 71 -7.79 2.55 6.92
C ILE A 71 -8.30 2.34 8.34
N GLU A 72 -9.18 1.37 8.58
CA GLU A 72 -9.72 1.08 9.92
C GLU A 72 -8.61 0.69 10.92
N ILE A 73 -7.68 -0.16 10.50
CA ILE A 73 -6.50 -0.54 11.30
C ILE A 73 -5.68 0.70 11.66
N GLU A 74 -5.40 1.55 10.67
CA GLU A 74 -4.55 2.72 10.84
C GLU A 74 -5.21 3.83 11.69
N MET A 75 -6.52 4.05 11.54
CA MET A 75 -7.28 4.99 12.38
C MET A 75 -7.37 4.52 13.83
N THR A 76 -7.65 3.23 14.03
CA THR A 76 -7.67 2.62 15.37
C THR A 76 -6.30 2.72 16.06
N LYS A 77 -5.21 2.45 15.33
CA LYS A 77 -3.84 2.57 15.82
C LYS A 77 -3.47 4.00 16.24
N ARG A 78 -4.10 5.00 15.62
CA ARG A 78 -3.95 6.43 15.99
C ARG A 78 -4.82 6.85 17.17
N GLY A 79 -5.73 5.98 17.63
CA GLY A 79 -6.59 6.22 18.80
C GLY A 79 -7.94 6.86 18.46
N TYR A 80 -8.31 6.97 17.19
CA TYR A 80 -9.64 7.47 16.80
C TYR A 80 -10.69 6.36 16.96
N THR A 81 -11.94 6.75 17.23
CA THR A 81 -13.08 5.84 17.38
C THR A 81 -14.09 6.02 16.25
N LYS A 82 -14.64 4.94 15.71
CA LYS A 82 -15.65 5.04 14.64
C LYS A 82 -16.98 5.59 15.19
N SER A 83 -17.61 6.52 14.48
CA SER A 83 -18.87 7.17 14.90
C SER A 83 -19.76 7.50 13.72
N ALA A 84 -21.08 7.27 13.85
CA ALA A 84 -22.05 7.67 12.83
C ALA A 84 -22.18 9.20 12.65
N ASN A 85 -21.71 9.99 13.61
CA ASN A 85 -21.53 11.45 13.48
C ASN A 85 -20.06 11.75 13.78
N PRO A 86 -19.16 11.61 12.79
CA PRO A 86 -17.73 11.71 13.03
C PRO A 86 -17.22 13.14 12.94
N ASP A 87 -16.07 13.38 13.56
CA ASP A 87 -15.30 14.61 13.39
C ASP A 87 -14.53 14.62 12.05
N ILE A 88 -14.08 13.44 11.63
CA ILE A 88 -13.29 13.23 10.42
C ILE A 88 -14.05 12.33 9.45
N PHE A 89 -14.28 12.83 8.23
CA PHE A 89 -14.78 12.04 7.11
C PHE A 89 -13.62 11.60 6.21
N LEU A 90 -13.57 10.30 5.90
CA LEU A 90 -12.53 9.71 5.04
C LEU A 90 -13.09 9.29 3.69
N ASN A 91 -12.27 9.47 2.65
CA ASN A 91 -12.50 8.95 1.31
C ASN A 91 -11.18 8.44 0.71
N PHE A 92 -11.27 7.54 -0.26
CA PHE A 92 -10.15 6.98 -1.01
C PHE A 92 -10.57 6.73 -2.46
N ASN A 93 -9.58 6.62 -3.36
CA ASN A 93 -9.78 6.35 -4.78
C ASN A 93 -8.54 5.61 -5.34
N ALA A 94 -8.64 5.05 -6.54
CA ALA A 94 -7.58 4.32 -7.25
C ALA A 94 -7.17 5.03 -8.55
#